data_AF-A0A0Q8W677-F1
#
_entry.id   AF-A0A0Q8W677-F1
#
_cell.length_a   1.000
_cell.length_b   1.000
_cell.length_c   1.000
_cell.angle_alpha   90.00
_cell.angle_beta   90.00
_cell.angle_gamma   90.00
#
_symmetry.space_group_name_H-M   'P 1'
#
loop_
_entity.id
_entity.type
_entity.pdbx_description
1 polymer ?
#
loop_
_entity_poly.entity_id
_entity_poly.type
_entity_poly.pdbx_seq_one_letter_code
_entity_poly.pdbx_strand_id
1 'polypeptide(L)'
;MAPTLQRTLLLVLAATGAYTGPWASIAPRSFYDSFPGLGRVWIAVDGPYNEHLIRDVGTTYTALLVLSLLAAISLKPGVVAIAGWTWLTFGTLHLSYHLPHLGDLDRTDQVLNVIALVGSFVLAVLLVIPRRDPVARA
;
A
#
# COMPACT_ATOMS: atom_id res chain seq x y z
N MET A 1 -13.87 -16.31 -1.71
CA MET A 1 -14.10 -14.98 -1.09
C MET A 1 -15.26 -14.30 -1.81
N ALA A 2 -16.18 -13.67 -1.09
CA ALA A 2 -17.30 -12.96 -1.71
C ALA A 2 -16.81 -11.75 -2.54
N PRO A 3 -17.47 -11.40 -3.67
CA PRO A 3 -17.10 -10.24 -4.49
C PRO A 3 -17.08 -8.92 -3.71
N THR A 4 -18.03 -8.72 -2.79
CA THR A 4 -18.11 -7.53 -1.94
C THR A 4 -16.86 -7.36 -1.08
N LEU A 5 -16.38 -8.46 -0.47
CA LEU A 5 -15.17 -8.42 0.35
C LEU A 5 -13.93 -8.07 -0.50
N GLN A 6 -13.74 -8.71 -1.66
CA GLN A 6 -12.61 -8.38 -2.55
C GLN A 6 -12.64 -6.90 -2.97
N ARG A 7 -13.81 -6.37 -3.31
CA ARG A 7 -13.97 -4.96 -3.64
C ARG A 7 -13.58 -4.08 -2.46
N THR A 8 -14.03 -4.39 -1.25
CA THR A 8 -13.66 -3.62 -0.05
C THR A 8 -12.15 -3.64 0.18
N LEU A 9 -11.50 -4.80 0.11
CA LEU A 9 -10.04 -4.91 0.28
C LEU A 9 -9.29 -4.07 -0.76
N LEU A 10 -9.70 -4.14 -2.03
CA LEU A 10 -9.12 -3.34 -3.12
C LEU A 10 -9.36 -1.84 -2.94
N LEU A 11 -10.52 -1.43 -2.45
CA LEU A 11 -10.82 -0.03 -2.18
C LEU A 11 -10.00 0.52 -1.01
N VAL A 12 -9.71 -0.29 0.01
CA VAL A 12 -8.80 0.11 1.09
C VAL A 12 -7.38 0.30 0.56
N LEU A 13 -6.87 -0.62 -0.26
CA LEU A 13 -5.57 -0.46 -0.93
C LEU A 13 -5.54 0.77 -1.87
N ALA A 14 -6.63 1.01 -2.60
CA ALA A 14 -6.80 2.21 -3.41
C ALA A 14 -6.73 3.47 -2.55
N ALA A 15 -7.40 3.50 -1.39
CA ALA A 15 -7.34 4.64 -0.47
C ALA A 15 -5.90 4.91 0.01
N THR A 16 -5.11 3.87 0.31
CA THR A 16 -3.68 4.00 0.63
C THR A 16 -2.89 4.65 -0.51
N GLY A 17 -3.12 4.19 -1.74
CA GLY A 17 -2.50 4.76 -2.94
C GLY A 17 -2.94 6.22 -3.20
N ALA A 18 -4.22 6.54 -3.00
CA ALA A 18 -4.76 7.89 -3.16
C ALA A 18 -4.28 8.86 -2.09
N TYR A 19 -4.01 8.38 -0.88
CA TYR A 19 -3.46 9.20 0.19
C TYR A 19 -1.98 9.53 -0.06
N THR A 20 -1.20 8.51 -0.42
CA THR A 20 0.27 8.62 -0.53
C THR A 20 0.71 9.17 -1.88
N GLY A 21 0.15 8.64 -2.97
CA GLY A 21 0.63 8.86 -4.34
C GLY A 21 0.55 10.32 -4.78
N PRO A 22 -0.66 10.93 -4.84
CA PRO A 22 -0.84 12.33 -5.20
C PRO A 22 -0.06 13.29 -4.31
N TRP A 23 -0.01 13.06 -2.99
CA TRP A 23 0.69 13.96 -2.07
C TRP A 23 2.19 13.98 -2.35
N ALA A 24 2.83 12.81 -2.43
CA ALA A 24 4.25 12.70 -2.76
C ALA A 24 4.58 13.18 -4.19
N SER A 25 3.64 13.02 -5.13
CA SER A 25 3.83 13.45 -6.53
C SER A 25 3.70 14.96 -6.72
N ILE A 26 2.73 15.61 -6.06
CA ILE A 26 2.38 17.01 -6.32
C ILE A 26 3.11 17.94 -5.35
N ALA A 27 3.24 17.54 -4.09
CA ALA A 27 3.87 18.33 -3.03
C ALA A 27 4.97 17.51 -2.31
N PRO A 28 6.04 17.09 -3.02
CA PRO A 28 7.06 16.17 -2.49
C PRO A 28 7.76 16.70 -1.24
N ARG A 29 8.01 18.00 -1.15
CA ARG A 29 8.60 18.61 0.05
C ARG A 29 7.69 18.48 1.27
N SER A 30 6.41 18.81 1.11
CA SER A 30 5.41 18.67 2.18
C SER A 30 5.24 17.21 2.61
N PHE A 31 5.26 16.27 1.66
CA PHE A 31 5.20 14.85 1.97
C PHE A 31 6.42 14.40 2.77
N TYR A 32 7.63 14.77 2.34
CA TYR A 32 8.87 14.46 3.05
C TYR A 32 8.87 15.02 4.48
N ASP A 33 8.44 16.27 4.66
CA ASP A 33 8.48 16.96 5.96
C ASP A 33 7.41 16.52 6.94
N SER A 34 6.31 15.94 6.46
CA SER A 34 5.10 15.83 7.28
C SER A 34 4.33 14.53 7.11
N PHE A 35 4.75 13.58 6.28
CA PHE A 35 4.10 12.26 6.22
C PHE A 35 4.32 11.51 7.54
N PRO A 36 3.29 10.84 8.12
CA PRO A 36 1.93 10.57 7.60
C PRO A 36 0.87 11.60 8.00
N GLY A 37 1.26 12.83 8.29
CA GLY A 37 0.40 13.91 8.75
C GLY A 37 0.32 13.96 10.28
N LEU A 38 -0.60 14.77 10.80
CA LEU A 38 -0.91 14.86 12.24
C LEU A 38 0.31 15.21 13.12
N GLY A 39 1.26 15.99 12.58
CA GLY A 39 2.48 16.40 13.28
C GLY A 39 3.56 15.31 13.38
N ARG A 40 3.42 14.22 12.62
CA ARG A 40 4.35 13.08 12.60
C ARG A 40 5.30 13.19 11.41
N VAL A 41 6.50 12.60 11.55
CA VAL A 41 7.56 12.70 10.53
C VAL A 41 8.22 11.34 10.35
N TRP A 42 7.77 10.59 9.34
CA TRP A 42 8.28 9.23 9.09
C TRP A 42 9.32 9.16 7.98
N ILE A 43 9.44 10.20 7.16
CA ILE A 43 10.31 10.19 5.97
C ILE A 43 11.58 10.98 6.22
N ALA A 44 11.47 12.22 6.72
CA ALA A 44 12.64 13.08 6.92
C ALA A 44 13.64 12.55 7.96
N VAL A 45 13.24 11.58 8.79
CA VAL A 45 14.13 10.91 9.74
C VAL A 45 15.07 9.92 9.06
N ASP A 46 14.71 9.38 7.89
CA ASP A 46 15.43 8.29 7.19
C ASP A 46 16.41 8.81 6.12
N GLY A 47 16.91 10.04 6.29
CA GLY A 47 17.95 10.63 5.45
C GLY A 47 17.55 11.92 4.70
N PRO A 48 18.48 12.50 3.92
CA PRO A 48 18.30 13.81 3.29
C PRO A 48 17.24 13.82 2.18
N TYR A 49 16.60 14.97 1.98
CA TYR A 49 15.58 15.15 0.93
C TYR A 49 16.14 14.92 -0.47
N ASN A 50 15.45 14.06 -1.23
CA ASN A 50 15.68 13.86 -2.65
C ASN A 50 14.32 13.92 -3.38
N GLU A 51 14.09 15.01 -4.12
CA GLU A 51 12.80 15.22 -4.80
C GLU A 51 12.46 14.12 -5.80
N HIS A 52 13.46 13.62 -6.53
CA HIS A 52 13.26 12.58 -7.53
C HIS A 52 12.73 11.31 -6.88
N LEU A 53 13.39 10.83 -5.82
CA LEU A 53 12.98 9.62 -5.10
C LEU A 53 11.58 9.77 -4.45
N ILE A 54 11.26 10.93 -3.91
CA ILE A 54 9.92 11.18 -3.35
C ILE A 54 8.85 11.14 -4.45
N ARG A 55 9.12 11.71 -5.63
CA ARG A 55 8.20 11.64 -6.77
C ARG A 55 8.11 10.22 -7.35
N ASP A 56 9.18 9.43 -7.32
CA ASP A 56 9.15 8.03 -7.72
C ASP A 56 8.24 7.20 -6.81
N VAL A 57 8.31 7.44 -5.49
CA VAL A 57 7.35 6.87 -4.52
C VAL A 57 5.93 7.32 -4.85
N GLY A 58 5.73 8.62 -5.08
CA GLY A 58 4.41 9.16 -5.42
C GLY A 58 3.79 8.56 -6.68
N THR A 59 4.57 8.44 -7.75
CA THR A 59 4.12 7.85 -9.01
C THR A 59 3.85 6.35 -8.88
N THR A 60 4.67 5.63 -8.09
CA THR A 60 4.45 4.21 -7.77
C THR A 60 3.12 4.00 -7.04
N TYR A 61 2.85 4.75 -5.97
CA TYR A 61 1.58 4.64 -5.24
C TYR A 61 0.38 5.09 -6.09
N THR A 62 0.56 6.05 -6.99
CA THR A 62 -0.49 6.46 -7.95
C THR A 62 -0.79 5.34 -8.96
N ALA A 63 0.21 4.61 -9.44
CA ALA A 63 0.00 3.44 -10.28
C ALA A 63 -0.73 2.31 -9.52
N LEU A 64 -0.35 2.06 -8.26
CA LEU A 64 -1.03 1.09 -7.38
C LEU A 64 -2.49 1.48 -7.11
N LEU A 65 -2.78 2.77 -6.94
CA LEU A 65 -4.15 3.30 -6.86
C LEU A 65 -4.95 2.91 -8.10
N VAL A 66 -4.45 3.23 -9.30
CA VAL A 66 -5.14 2.94 -10.56
C VAL A 66 -5.38 1.44 -10.72
N LEU A 67 -4.36 0.62 -10.48
CA LEU A 67 -4.49 -0.84 -10.53
C LEU A 67 -5.58 -1.36 -9.58
N SER A 68 -5.61 -0.84 -8.35
CA SER A 68 -6.59 -1.25 -7.33
C SER A 68 -8.01 -0.87 -7.72
N LEU A 69 -8.21 0.35 -8.26
CA LEU A 69 -9.51 0.80 -8.75
C LEU A 69 -10.00 -0.05 -9.94
N LEU A 70 -9.13 -0.31 -10.92
CA LEU A 70 -9.48 -1.13 -12.08
C LEU A 70 -9.84 -2.57 -11.65
N ALA A 71 -9.10 -3.14 -10.71
CA ALA A 71 -9.43 -4.44 -10.13
C ALA A 71 -10.77 -4.41 -9.36
N ALA A 72 -11.05 -3.36 -8.59
CA ALA A 72 -12.28 -3.21 -7.81
C ALA A 72 -13.53 -3.04 -8.68
N ILE A 73 -13.38 -2.37 -9.83
CA ILE A 73 -14.42 -2.20 -10.85
C ILE A 73 -14.63 -3.52 -11.60
N SER A 74 -13.55 -4.16 -12.06
CA SER A 74 -13.64 -5.34 -12.92
C SER A 74 -14.05 -6.61 -12.17
N LEU A 75 -13.50 -6.85 -10.96
CA LEU A 75 -13.63 -8.07 -10.17
C LEU A 75 -13.38 -9.40 -10.91
N LYS A 76 -12.76 -9.36 -12.11
CA LYS A 76 -12.32 -10.55 -12.83
C LYS A 76 -11.23 -11.24 -12.00
N PRO A 77 -11.30 -12.56 -11.74
CA PRO A 77 -10.36 -13.26 -10.87
C PRO A 77 -8.89 -13.00 -11.22
N GLY A 78 -8.53 -13.01 -12.50
CA GLY A 78 -7.16 -12.72 -12.94
C GLY A 78 -6.70 -11.29 -12.63
N VAL A 79 -7.56 -10.28 -12.80
CA VAL A 79 -7.22 -8.88 -12.51
C VAL A 79 -7.06 -8.66 -11.01
N VAL A 80 -7.93 -9.28 -10.19
CA VAL A 80 -7.83 -9.23 -8.74
C VAL A 80 -6.54 -9.91 -8.25
N ALA A 81 -6.19 -11.07 -8.82
CA ALA A 81 -4.95 -11.77 -8.49
C ALA A 81 -3.71 -10.96 -8.88
N ILE A 82 -3.72 -10.32 -10.06
CA ILE A 82 -2.64 -9.40 -10.48
C ILE A 82 -2.48 -8.27 -9.47
N ALA A 83 -3.58 -7.59 -9.09
CA ALA A 83 -3.52 -6.53 -8.09
C ALA A 83 -2.98 -7.05 -6.74
N GLY A 84 -3.46 -8.22 -6.28
CA GLY A 84 -2.98 -8.87 -5.07
C GLY A 84 -1.48 -9.17 -5.10
N TRP A 85 -0.98 -9.78 -6.17
CA TRP A 85 0.45 -10.10 -6.31
C TRP A 85 1.33 -8.85 -6.44
N THR A 86 0.87 -7.82 -7.14
CA THR A 86 1.59 -6.54 -7.24
C THR A 86 1.74 -5.90 -5.86
N TRP A 87 0.65 -5.78 -5.11
CA TRP A 87 0.69 -5.25 -3.74
C TRP A 87 1.46 -6.13 -2.78
N LEU A 88 1.41 -7.45 -2.93
CA LEU A 88 2.14 -8.38 -2.09
C LEU A 88 3.65 -8.25 -2.32
N THR A 89 4.07 -8.14 -3.58
CA THR A 89 5.48 -7.93 -3.93
C THR A 89 5.98 -6.60 -3.37
N PHE A 90 5.25 -5.51 -3.64
CA PHE A 90 5.56 -4.19 -3.11
C PHE A 90 5.62 -4.19 -1.57
N GLY A 91 4.56 -4.68 -0.93
CA GLY A 91 4.43 -4.71 0.53
C GLY A 91 5.47 -5.59 1.21
N THR A 92 5.85 -6.71 0.61
CA THR A 92 6.92 -7.59 1.15
C THR A 92 8.25 -6.87 1.15
N LEU A 93 8.65 -6.28 0.01
CA LEU A 93 9.92 -5.58 -0.12
C LEU A 93 9.95 -4.36 0.82
N HIS A 94 8.88 -3.57 0.84
CA HIS A 94 8.78 -2.37 1.66
C HIS A 94 8.79 -2.68 3.16
N LEU A 95 8.02 -3.68 3.61
CA LEU A 95 8.03 -4.13 5.00
C LEU A 95 9.41 -4.67 5.41
N SER A 96 10.07 -5.45 4.53
CA SER A 96 11.39 -6.01 4.83
C SER A 96 12.47 -4.94 5.00
N TYR A 97 12.35 -3.81 4.29
CA TYR A 97 13.21 -2.65 4.49
C TYR A 97 12.94 -1.99 5.84
N HIS A 98 11.68 -1.72 6.18
CA HIS A 98 11.38 -0.95 7.38
C HIS A 98 11.69 -1.69 8.68
N LEU A 99 11.48 -3.00 8.76
CA LEU A 99 11.68 -3.76 10.01
C LEU A 99 13.07 -3.50 10.67
N PRO A 100 14.19 -3.43 9.93
CA PRO A 100 15.48 -3.03 10.49
C PRO A 100 15.76 -1.52 10.58
N HIS A 101 14.94 -0.63 9.99
CA HIS A 101 15.18 0.83 9.89
C HIS A 101 14.18 1.67 10.72
N LEU A 102 13.73 1.13 11.86
CA LEU A 102 12.80 1.82 12.76
C LEU A 102 13.49 2.73 13.80
N GLY A 103 14.82 2.71 13.87
CA GLY A 103 15.61 3.26 14.97
C GLY A 103 15.43 4.76 15.21
N ASP A 104 15.20 5.53 14.15
CA ASP A 104 15.07 6.99 14.20
C ASP A 104 13.64 7.48 14.49
N LEU A 105 12.66 6.56 14.58
CA LEU A 105 11.28 6.86 14.95
C LEU A 105 11.06 6.72 16.45
N ASP A 106 10.14 7.52 17.02
CA ASP A 106 9.64 7.28 18.36
C ASP A 106 8.83 5.96 18.44
N ARG A 107 8.66 5.37 19.63
CA ARG A 107 7.98 4.08 19.78
C ARG A 107 6.57 4.03 19.21
N THR A 108 5.82 5.14 19.30
CA THR A 108 4.46 5.20 18.76
C THR A 108 4.51 5.14 17.24
N ASP A 109 5.43 5.89 16.64
CA ASP A 109 5.67 5.90 15.20
C ASP A 109 6.17 4.56 14.68
N GLN A 110 7.05 3.88 15.40
CA GLN A 110 7.48 2.52 15.07
C GLN A 110 6.27 1.57 14.96
N VAL A 111 5.38 1.60 15.95
CA VAL A 111 4.20 0.73 15.97
C VAL A 111 3.22 1.10 14.85
N LEU A 112 2.92 2.38 14.66
CA LEU A 112 1.99 2.84 13.62
C LEU A 112 2.53 2.54 12.22
N ASN A 113 3.83 2.72 12.00
CA ASN A 113 4.51 2.40 10.75
C ASN A 113 4.38 0.90 10.42
N VAL A 114 4.72 0.03 11.37
CA VAL A 114 4.58 -1.43 11.20
C VAL A 114 3.13 -1.85 10.97
N ILE A 115 2.16 -1.27 11.70
CA ILE A 115 0.73 -1.56 11.49
C ILE A 115 0.30 -1.18 10.07
N ALA A 116 0.72 -0.02 9.55
CA ALA A 116 0.36 0.42 8.21
C ALA A 116 0.93 -0.52 7.13
N LEU A 117 2.19 -0.94 7.28
CA LEU A 117 2.87 -1.84 6.36
C LEU A 117 2.28 -3.26 6.40
N VAL A 118 2.15 -3.84 7.59
CA VAL A 118 1.55 -5.17 7.78
C VAL A 118 0.09 -5.18 7.34
N GLY A 119 -0.67 -4.12 7.59
CA GLY A 119 -2.05 -3.99 7.12
C GLY A 119 -2.13 -4.13 5.60
N SER A 120 -1.34 -3.33 4.86
CA SER A 120 -1.30 -3.40 3.39
C SER A 120 -0.86 -4.79 2.88
N PHE A 121 0.15 -5.39 3.53
CA PHE A 121 0.63 -6.74 3.22
C PHE A 121 -0.48 -7.80 3.42
N VAL A 122 -1.18 -7.78 4.56
CA VAL A 122 -2.26 -8.74 4.86
C VAL A 122 -3.41 -8.60 3.85
N LEU A 123 -3.81 -7.38 3.52
CA LEU A 123 -4.85 -7.14 2.50
C LEU A 123 -4.44 -7.75 1.15
N ALA A 124 -3.17 -7.63 0.76
CA ALA A 124 -2.64 -8.22 -0.46
C ALA A 124 -2.63 -9.76 -0.41
N VAL A 125 -2.19 -10.36 0.70
CA VAL A 125 -2.23 -11.83 0.91
C VAL A 125 -3.66 -12.34 0.72
N LEU A 126 -4.65 -11.69 1.32
CA LEU A 126 -6.04 -12.09 1.21
C LEU A 126 -6.54 -12.09 -0.24
N LEU A 127 -6.11 -11.12 -1.06
CA LEU A 127 -6.49 -11.02 -2.48
C LEU A 127 -5.87 -12.10 -3.37
N VAL A 128 -4.73 -12.66 -2.98
CA VAL A 128 -4.05 -13.74 -3.71
C VAL A 128 -4.70 -15.11 -3.44
N ILE A 129 -5.39 -15.28 -2.31
CA ILE A 129 -6.05 -16.55 -1.97
C ILE A 129 -7.15 -16.86 -3.00
N PRO A 130 -7.06 -18.00 -3.73
CA PRO A 130 -8.05 -18.36 -4.74
C PRO A 130 -9.46 -18.43 -4.17
N ARG A 131 -10.45 -18.05 -4.98
CA ARG A 131 -11.84 -18.35 -4.65
C ARG A 131 -12.00 -19.88 -4.66
N ARG A 132 -12.51 -20.44 -3.56
CA ARG A 132 -13.08 -21.78 -3.59
C ARG A 132 -14.38 -21.69 -4.37
N ASP A 133 -14.36 -22.17 -5.61
CA ASP A 133 -15.60 -22.46 -6.31
C ASP A 133 -16.24 -23.67 -5.61
N PRO A 134 -17.55 -23.65 -5.33
CA PRO A 134 -18.24 -24.85 -4.89
C PRO A 134 -18.00 -25.89 -5.99
N VAL A 135 -17.32 -26.99 -5.65
CA VAL A 135 -17.21 -28.14 -6.55
C VAL A 135 -18.62 -28.44 -7.01
N ALA A 136 -18.87 -28.31 -8.32
CA ALA A 136 -20.12 -28.72 -8.91
C ALA A 136 -20.30 -30.19 -8.53
N ARG A 137 -21.22 -30.46 -7.59
CA ARG A 137 -21.61 -31.84 -7.28
C ARG A 137 -22.25 -32.38 -8.56
N ALA A 138 -21.52 -33.25 -9.24
CA ALA A 138 -22.03 -34.06 -10.34
C ALA A 138 -23.04 -35.08 -9.79
#